data_AF-A0A535ZJK0-F1
#
_entry.id   AF-A0A535ZJK0-F1
#
_cell.length_a   1.000
_cell.length_b   1.000
_cell.length_c   1.000
_cell.angle_alpha   90.00
_cell.angle_beta   90.00
_cell.angle_gamma   90.00
#
_symmetry.space_group_name_H-M   'P 1'
#
loop_
_entity.id
_entity.type
_entity.pdbx_description
1 polymer ?
#
loop_
_entity_poly.entity_id
_entity_poly.type
_entity_poly.pdbx_seq_one_letter_code
_entity_poly.pdbx_strand_id
1 'polypeptide(L)'
;GTRGAPASELEGGGTVPAETVQRYACDSAISRITGRGELDHELSHATRTIPASTRRALETRDRHCVFTGCGRPLSWCDGHHLVWWTKGGSTTLPNLALLCRPHHRMVHEEGWSIERRKDGQWAATPPRKIPVSARSA
;
A
#
# COMPACT_ATOMS: atom_id res chain seq x y z
N GLY A 1 7.01 9.87 -25.13
CA GLY A 1 8.41 9.56 -24.79
C GLY A 1 9.26 10.81 -24.82
N THR A 2 9.23 11.62 -23.77
CA THR A 2 10.18 12.72 -23.60
C THR A 2 11.52 12.16 -23.12
N ARG A 3 12.62 12.64 -23.70
CA ARG A 3 13.97 12.30 -23.27
C ARG A 3 14.13 12.63 -21.78
N GLY A 4 14.48 11.64 -20.95
CA GLY A 4 14.61 11.78 -19.49
C GLY A 4 13.40 11.33 -18.67
N ALA A 5 12.29 10.92 -19.30
CA ALA A 5 11.17 10.30 -18.57
C ALA A 5 11.58 8.92 -18.02
N PRO A 6 11.12 8.53 -16.80
CA PRO A 6 11.40 7.21 -16.24
C PRO A 6 10.80 6.10 -17.12
N ALA A 7 11.43 4.93 -17.09
CA ALA A 7 10.91 3.75 -17.78
C ALA A 7 9.51 3.39 -17.25
N SER A 8 8.63 2.98 -18.15
CA SER A 8 7.32 2.46 -17.77
C SER A 8 7.44 0.99 -17.41
N GLU A 9 6.70 0.55 -16.41
CA GLU A 9 6.71 -0.82 -15.90
C GLU A 9 5.32 -1.43 -16.06
N LEU A 10 5.27 -2.70 -16.46
CA LEU A 10 4.06 -3.51 -16.41
C LEU A 10 4.05 -4.31 -15.10
N GLU A 11 2.86 -4.46 -14.51
CA GLU A 11 2.69 -5.39 -13.39
C GLU A 11 3.09 -6.81 -13.85
N GLY A 12 4.13 -7.37 -13.23
CA GLY A 12 4.67 -8.69 -13.57
C GLY A 12 5.40 -8.81 -14.92
N GLY A 13 5.43 -7.75 -15.73
CA GLY A 13 5.92 -7.78 -17.13
C GLY A 13 7.24 -7.03 -17.39
N GLY A 14 7.86 -6.45 -16.35
CA GLY A 14 9.11 -5.71 -16.49
C GLY A 14 8.94 -4.35 -17.17
N THR A 15 10.05 -3.75 -17.59
CA THR A 15 10.05 -2.42 -18.25
C THR A 15 9.58 -2.52 -19.69
N VAL A 16 8.72 -1.59 -20.11
CA VAL A 16 8.24 -1.48 -21.49
C VAL A 16 8.73 -0.21 -22.19
N PRO A 17 9.05 -0.27 -23.50
CA PRO A 17 9.42 0.89 -24.28
C PRO A 17 8.33 1.96 -24.32
N ALA A 18 8.73 3.23 -24.38
CA ALA A 18 7.81 4.36 -24.41
C ALA A 18 6.86 4.35 -25.63
N GLU A 19 7.24 3.72 -26.73
CA GLU A 19 6.39 3.56 -27.92
C GLU A 19 5.23 2.58 -27.64
N THR A 20 5.50 1.46 -26.97
CA THR A 20 4.50 0.47 -26.56
C THR A 20 3.46 1.10 -25.64
N VAL A 21 3.91 1.91 -24.67
CA VAL A 21 3.03 2.63 -23.74
C VAL A 21 2.14 3.63 -24.48
N GLN A 22 2.70 4.38 -25.43
CA GLN A 22 1.92 5.32 -26.26
C GLN A 22 0.84 4.59 -27.06
N ARG A 23 1.18 3.42 -27.62
CA ARG A 23 0.22 2.59 -28.35
C ARG A 23 -0.94 2.12 -27.48
N TYR A 24 -0.66 1.68 -26.24
CA TYR A 24 -1.72 1.32 -25.29
C TYR A 24 -2.55 2.52 -24.84
N ALA A 25 -1.91 3.68 -24.64
CA ALA A 25 -2.60 4.88 -24.19
C ALA A 25 -3.64 5.41 -25.19
N CYS A 26 -3.52 5.10 -26.49
CA CYS A 26 -4.49 5.51 -27.51
C CYS A 26 -5.88 4.90 -27.34
N ASP A 27 -5.99 3.71 -26.72
CA ASP A 27 -7.26 2.96 -26.58
C ASP A 27 -7.53 2.56 -25.11
N SER A 28 -6.95 3.30 -24.16
CA SER A 28 -7.08 3.02 -22.73
C SER A 28 -7.71 4.19 -21.98
N ALA A 29 -8.47 3.87 -20.93
CA ALA A 29 -8.81 4.86 -19.92
C ALA A 29 -7.57 5.22 -19.09
N ILE A 30 -7.12 6.47 -19.18
CA ILE A 30 -5.90 6.94 -18.50
C ILE A 30 -6.27 7.50 -17.12
N SER A 31 -5.71 6.90 -16.06
CA SER A 31 -5.73 7.48 -14.71
C SER A 31 -4.43 8.24 -14.47
N ARG A 32 -4.53 9.55 -14.22
CA ARG A 32 -3.36 10.38 -13.91
C ARG A 32 -3.28 10.66 -12.41
N ILE A 33 -2.15 10.32 -11.80
CA ILE A 33 -1.84 10.65 -10.41
C ILE A 33 -0.94 11.90 -10.42
N THR A 34 -1.47 13.03 -9.97
CA THR A 34 -0.74 14.30 -9.89
C THR A 34 -0.40 14.60 -8.43
N GLY A 35 0.86 14.43 -8.02
CA GLY A 35 1.31 14.60 -6.63
C GLY A 35 1.92 13.32 -6.05
N ARG A 36 2.12 13.24 -4.73
CA ARG A 36 2.67 12.04 -4.03
C ARG A 36 1.67 10.88 -3.90
N GLY A 37 0.66 10.81 -4.77
CA GLY A 37 -0.48 9.90 -4.63
C GLY A 37 -1.54 10.38 -3.65
N GLU A 38 -1.30 11.45 -2.88
CA GLU A 38 -2.32 12.18 -2.11
C GLU A 38 -3.23 12.92 -3.09
N LEU A 39 -4.11 12.16 -3.76
CA LEU A 39 -5.39 12.72 -4.15
C LEU A 39 -6.11 12.96 -2.83
N ASP A 40 -6.28 14.23 -2.46
CA ASP A 40 -7.20 14.70 -1.43
C ASP A 40 -8.63 14.37 -1.87
N HIS A 41 -8.96 13.09 -1.97
CA HIS A 41 -10.33 12.65 -2.04
C HIS A 41 -10.78 12.55 -0.59
N GLU A 42 -11.58 13.51 -0.15
CA GLU A 42 -12.24 13.48 1.16
C GLU A 42 -13.18 12.28 1.25
N LEU A 43 -12.61 11.10 1.49
CA LEU A 43 -13.31 9.90 1.92
C LEU A 43 -13.14 9.80 3.42
N SER A 44 -13.67 10.80 4.13
CA SER A 44 -13.67 10.79 5.59
C SER A 44 -14.75 9.82 6.05
N HIS A 45 -14.32 8.69 6.63
CA HIS A 45 -15.10 7.70 7.38
C HIS A 45 -16.25 6.94 6.67
N ALA A 46 -16.73 7.39 5.51
CA ALA A 46 -17.97 6.90 4.91
C ALA A 46 -17.92 5.43 4.43
N THR A 47 -16.73 4.84 4.25
CA THR A 47 -16.62 3.48 3.71
C THR A 47 -15.32 2.78 4.12
N ARG A 48 -15.46 1.49 4.48
CA ARG A 48 -14.36 0.55 4.75
C ARG A 48 -13.61 0.13 3.48
N THR A 49 -14.31 0.08 2.36
CA THR A 49 -13.78 -0.31 1.04
C THR A 49 -12.88 0.79 0.46
N ILE A 50 -11.64 0.46 0.14
CA ILE A 50 -10.69 1.42 -0.43
C ILE A 50 -11.13 1.75 -1.86
N PRO A 51 -11.41 3.03 -2.20
CA PRO A 51 -11.85 3.36 -3.55
C PRO A 51 -10.74 3.19 -4.58
N ALA A 52 -11.13 2.99 -5.84
CA ALA A 52 -10.20 2.62 -6.90
C ALA A 52 -9.07 3.63 -7.11
N SER A 53 -9.33 4.93 -6.95
CA SER A 53 -8.32 5.99 -7.01
C SER A 53 -7.27 5.85 -5.89
N THR A 54 -7.72 5.66 -4.65
CA THR A 54 -6.85 5.41 -3.49
C THR A 54 -6.08 4.10 -3.65
N ARG A 55 -6.69 3.04 -4.19
CA ARG A 55 -6.01 1.77 -4.48
C ARG A 55 -4.87 1.95 -5.49
N ARG A 56 -5.08 2.70 -6.58
CA ARG A 56 -4.02 3.00 -7.57
C ARG A 56 -2.88 3.84 -6.96
N ALA A 57 -3.22 4.77 -6.07
CA ALA A 57 -2.21 5.54 -5.34
C ALA A 57 -1.38 4.65 -4.39
N LEU A 58 -2.01 3.68 -3.71
CA LEU A 58 -1.32 2.68 -2.92
C LEU A 58 -0.39 1.82 -3.77
N GLU A 59 -0.84 1.34 -4.93
CA GLU A 59 -0.03 0.52 -5.85
C GLU A 59 1.25 1.25 -6.27
N THR A 60 1.08 2.53 -6.62
CA THR A 60 2.18 3.37 -7.06
C THR A 60 3.18 3.63 -5.93
N ARG A 61 2.68 3.86 -4.71
CA ARG A 61 3.52 4.17 -3.54
C ARG A 61 4.24 2.94 -2.99
N ASP A 62 3.51 1.84 -2.82
CA ASP A 62 3.99 0.67 -2.07
C ASP A 62 4.67 -0.36 -2.98
N ARG A 63 4.30 -0.44 -4.26
CA ARG A 63 4.83 -1.33 -5.31
C ARG A 63 4.72 -2.84 -5.08
N HIS A 64 4.64 -3.29 -3.84
CA HIS A 64 4.47 -4.66 -3.37
C HIS A 64 3.97 -4.64 -1.92
N CYS A 65 3.85 -5.80 -1.29
CA CYS A 65 3.59 -5.88 0.15
C CYS A 65 4.65 -5.10 0.94
N VAL A 66 4.22 -4.18 1.82
CA VAL A 66 5.13 -3.29 2.56
C VAL A 66 5.81 -3.93 3.77
N PHE A 67 5.42 -5.16 4.11
CA PHE A 67 6.01 -5.88 5.23
C PHE A 67 7.50 -6.09 4.99
N THR A 68 8.33 -5.86 6.00
CA THR A 68 9.80 -5.89 5.89
C THR A 68 10.29 -7.15 5.19
N GLY A 69 10.97 -6.98 4.05
CA GLY A 69 11.55 -8.09 3.27
C GLY A 69 10.57 -8.85 2.36
N CYS A 70 9.30 -8.45 2.28
CA CYS A 70 8.31 -9.10 1.42
C CYS A 70 8.30 -8.49 0.01
N GLY A 71 8.40 -9.33 -1.03
CA GLY A 71 8.33 -8.91 -2.44
C GLY A 71 7.06 -9.39 -3.18
N ARG A 72 5.99 -9.78 -2.45
CA ARG A 72 4.78 -10.31 -3.10
C ARG A 72 4.08 -9.23 -3.94
N PRO A 73 3.57 -9.59 -5.14
CA PRO A 73 3.05 -8.63 -6.11
C PRO A 73 1.75 -7.97 -5.65
N LEU A 74 1.40 -6.85 -6.31
CA LEU A 74 0.23 -6.01 -6.00
C LEU A 74 -1.09 -6.78 -6.07
N SER A 75 -1.26 -7.66 -7.07
CA SER A 75 -2.41 -8.57 -7.22
C SER A 75 -2.65 -9.50 -6.01
N TRP A 76 -1.66 -9.68 -5.13
CA TRP A 76 -1.77 -10.52 -3.93
C TRP A 76 -1.94 -9.69 -2.65
N CYS A 77 -2.00 -8.37 -2.79
CA CYS A 77 -2.06 -7.44 -1.68
C CYS A 77 -3.42 -6.76 -1.58
N ASP A 78 -3.87 -6.60 -0.35
CA ASP A 78 -5.03 -5.81 0.03
C ASP A 78 -4.55 -4.57 0.79
N GLY A 79 -5.34 -3.51 0.76
CA GLY A 79 -5.05 -2.34 1.58
C GLY A 79 -5.50 -2.54 3.02
N HIS A 80 -4.60 -2.22 3.95
CA HIS A 80 -4.73 -2.36 5.38
C HIS A 80 -4.72 -0.98 6.05
N HIS A 81 -5.64 -0.74 7.00
CA HIS A 81 -5.69 0.49 7.78
C HIS A 81 -4.74 0.44 8.99
N LEU A 82 -3.77 1.36 9.07
CA LEU A 82 -2.79 1.44 10.17
C LEU A 82 -3.48 1.77 11.50
N VAL A 83 -4.24 2.87 11.52
CA VAL A 83 -5.28 3.09 12.50
C VAL A 83 -6.51 2.39 11.97
N TRP A 84 -6.97 1.38 12.70
CA TRP A 84 -8.04 0.50 12.27
C TRP A 84 -9.32 1.29 12.01
N TRP A 85 -10.03 0.96 10.93
CA TRP A 85 -11.29 1.61 10.60
C TRP A 85 -12.31 1.54 11.76
N THR A 86 -12.39 0.40 12.46
CA THR A 86 -13.25 0.21 13.65
C THR A 86 -12.87 1.09 14.85
N LYS A 87 -11.65 1.64 14.85
CA LYS A 87 -11.15 2.60 15.86
C LYS A 87 -11.21 4.05 15.36
N GLY A 88 -11.98 4.31 14.31
CA GLY A 88 -12.11 5.64 13.70
C GLY A 88 -11.00 5.99 12.70
N GLY A 89 -10.22 5.01 12.24
CA GLY A 89 -9.23 5.24 11.18
C GLY A 89 -9.86 5.69 9.88
N SER A 90 -9.31 6.73 9.26
CA SER A 90 -9.78 7.26 7.98
C SER A 90 -9.31 6.41 6.81
N THR A 91 -10.08 6.38 5.71
CA THR A 91 -9.70 5.69 4.47
C THR A 91 -8.91 6.66 3.58
N THR A 92 -7.77 7.13 4.10
CA THR A 92 -6.86 8.06 3.41
C THR A 92 -5.53 7.38 3.13
N LEU A 93 -4.82 7.86 2.11
CA LEU A 93 -3.55 7.26 1.71
C LEU A 93 -2.53 7.15 2.87
N PRO A 94 -2.34 8.16 3.74
CA PRO A 94 -1.39 8.06 4.86
C PRO A 94 -1.73 6.98 5.89
N ASN A 95 -3.02 6.64 6.03
CA ASN A 95 -3.50 5.62 6.98
C ASN A 95 -3.62 4.21 6.36
N LEU A 96 -3.25 4.04 5.09
CA LEU A 96 -3.38 2.77 4.38
C LEU A 96 -2.01 2.21 4.00
N ALA A 97 -1.89 0.89 3.89
CA ALA A 97 -0.69 0.18 3.44
C ALA A 97 -1.05 -1.12 2.69
N LEU A 98 -0.27 -1.52 1.67
CA LEU A 98 -0.50 -2.81 1.00
C LEU A 98 0.13 -3.99 1.75
N LEU A 99 -0.70 -4.97 2.12
CA LEU A 99 -0.25 -6.21 2.75
C LEU A 99 -0.77 -7.43 1.99
N CYS A 100 0.09 -8.43 1.80
CA CYS A 100 -0.35 -9.72 1.29
C CYS A 100 -1.17 -10.46 2.34
N ARG A 101 -2.01 -11.43 1.93
CA ARG A 101 -2.87 -12.19 2.86
C ARG A 101 -2.17 -12.72 4.12
N PRO A 102 -0.97 -13.37 4.06
CA PRO A 102 -0.27 -13.82 5.26
C PRO A 102 0.14 -12.69 6.21
N HIS A 103 0.74 -11.61 5.70
CA HIS A 103 1.14 -10.48 6.57
C HIS A 103 -0.06 -9.68 7.06
N HIS A 104 -1.14 -9.63 6.29
CA HIS A 104 -2.39 -9.02 6.71
C HIS A 104 -2.97 -9.75 7.92
N ARG A 105 -2.94 -11.09 7.92
CA ARG A 105 -3.26 -11.93 9.08
C ARG A 105 -2.34 -11.67 10.27
N MET A 106 -1.02 -11.62 10.06
CA MET A 106 -0.07 -11.37 11.15
C MET A 106 -0.34 -10.05 11.87
N VAL A 107 -0.69 -8.99 11.12
CA VAL A 107 -1.03 -7.69 11.70
C VAL A 107 -2.40 -7.70 12.37
N HIS A 108 -3.39 -8.38 11.78
CA HIS A 108 -4.74 -8.44 12.35
C HIS A 108 -4.85 -9.33 13.59
N GLU A 109 -4.17 -10.47 13.59
CA GLU A 109 -4.43 -11.57 14.55
C GLU A 109 -3.24 -11.83 15.49
N GLU A 110 -2.00 -11.57 15.04
CA GLU A 110 -0.79 -11.98 15.77
C GLU A 110 -0.08 -10.80 16.46
N GLY A 111 -0.69 -9.61 16.46
CA GLY A 111 -0.23 -8.44 17.20
C GLY A 111 1.00 -7.73 16.60
N TRP A 112 1.33 -8.02 15.34
CA TRP A 112 2.32 -7.24 14.60
C TRP A 112 1.78 -5.84 14.32
N SER A 113 2.66 -4.83 14.33
CA SER A 113 2.31 -3.48 13.88
C SER A 113 3.13 -3.07 12.66
N ILE A 114 2.52 -2.22 11.83
CA ILE A 114 3.16 -1.62 10.66
C ILE A 114 3.13 -0.10 10.85
N GLU A 115 4.26 0.55 10.60
CA GLU A 115 4.39 2.00 10.65
C GLU A 115 5.13 2.51 9.40
N ARG A 116 4.68 3.65 8.89
CA ARG A 116 5.42 4.42 7.88
C ARG A 116 6.24 5.50 8.58
N ARG A 117 7.56 5.39 8.51
CA ARG A 117 8.49 6.35 9.11
C ARG A 117 8.52 7.67 8.32
N LYS A 118 9.07 8.71 8.94
CA LYS A 118 9.19 10.06 8.34
C LYS A 118 10.02 10.10 7.05
N ASP A 119 10.96 9.18 6.89
CA ASP A 119 11.76 8.99 5.68
C ASP A 119 11.02 8.24 4.56
N GLY A 120 9.76 7.85 4.80
CA GLY A 120 8.93 7.12 3.87
C GLY A 120 9.11 5.60 3.90
N GLN A 121 10.03 5.08 4.71
CA GLN A 121 10.27 3.64 4.85
C GLN A 121 9.21 2.97 5.72
N TRP A 122 8.92 1.71 5.41
CA TRP A 122 8.02 0.88 6.18
C TRP A 122 8.77 0.08 7.24
N ALA A 123 8.19 -0.04 8.43
CA ALA A 123 8.71 -0.85 9.52
C ALA A 123 7.64 -1.76 10.09
N ALA A 124 7.90 -3.07 10.09
CA ALA A 124 7.12 -4.05 10.82
C ALA A 124 7.74 -4.28 12.21
N THR A 125 6.93 -4.15 13.27
CA THR A 125 7.35 -4.38 14.65
C THR A 125 6.64 -5.61 15.21
N PRO A 126 7.37 -6.59 15.79
CA PRO A 126 6.75 -7.76 16.39
C PRO A 126 5.93 -7.40 17.63
N PRO A 127 4.94 -8.22 18.02
CA PRO A 127 4.22 -8.05 19.26
C PRO A 127 5.20 -8.02 20.44
N ARG A 128 4.95 -7.14 21.41
CA ARG A 128 5.76 -7.05 22.63
C ARG A 128 5.66 -8.40 23.35
N LYS A 129 6.78 -9.12 23.49
CA LYS A 129 6.82 -10.34 24.31
C LYS A 129 6.44 -9.94 25.73
N ILE A 130 5.29 -10.41 26.22
CA ILE A 130 4.99 -10.37 27.65
C ILE A 130 5.93 -11.42 28.28
N PRO A 131 6.90 -11.05 29.13
CA PRO A 131 7.69 -12.06 29.82
C PRO A 131 6.75 -12.95 30.65
N VAL A 132 6.98 -14.26 30.61
CA VAL A 132 6.13 -15.30 31.25
C VAL A 132 6.11 -15.19 32.78
N SER A 133 6.83 -14.24 33.39
CA SER A 133 6.99 -14.10 34.84
C SER A 133 5.92 -13.27 35.56
N ALA A 134 4.66 -13.33 35.12
CA ALA A 134 3.53 -12.70 35.82
C ALA A 134 2.43 -13.69 36.23
N ARG A 135 2.79 -14.96 36.44
CA ARG A 135 2.02 -15.85 37.32
C ARG A 135 2.64 -15.75 38.72
N SER A 136 2.26 -14.71 39.44
CA SER A 136 2.51 -14.62 40.88
C SER A 136 1.41 -15.36 41.62
N ALA A 137 1.86 -16.29 42.48
CA ALA A 137 1.24 -16.87 43.69
C ALA A 137 -0.20 -17.40 43.60
#